data_AF-A0A9E2NYY5-F1
#
_entry.id   AF-A0A9E2NYY5-F1
#
_cell.length_a   1.000
_cell.length_b   1.000
_cell.length_c   1.000
_cell.angle_alpha   90.00
_cell.angle_beta   90.00
_cell.angle_gamma   90.00
#
_symmetry.space_group_name_H-M   'P 1'
#
loop_
_entity.id
_entity.type
_entity.pdbx_description
1 polymer ?
#
loop_
_entity_poly.entity_id
_entity_poly.type
_entity_poly.pdbx_seq_one_letter_code
_entity_poly.pdbx_strand_id
1 'polypeptide(L)'
;MSKQDTIPKESRQRIMKNLGEYGCYFLSLVHMAERITGKRIDAVEVFVRVLEKKWVDEEATLLDPASVLGYMTGLNFTVRKDSEQYLPRQNEYEILQFVNGSYTHFVVGDGKGYVSYDPLGNSRTVAQGKCMGKRIFTQM
;
A
#
# COMPACT_ATOMS: atom_id res chain seq x y z
N MET A 1 -23.30 -19.57 11.87
CA MET A 1 -23.40 -18.11 11.82
C MET A 1 -22.22 -17.53 12.58
N SER A 2 -21.18 -17.05 11.89
CA SER A 2 -20.00 -16.49 12.56
C SER A 2 -20.32 -15.11 13.12
N LYS A 3 -19.85 -14.84 14.34
CA LYS A 3 -19.92 -13.51 14.94
C LYS A 3 -19.03 -12.59 14.10
N GLN A 4 -19.62 -11.52 13.56
CA GLN A 4 -18.84 -10.41 13.01
C GLN A 4 -18.17 -9.73 14.20
N ASP A 5 -16.86 -9.91 14.34
CA ASP A 5 -16.05 -9.17 15.30
C ASP A 5 -15.99 -7.70 14.84
N THR A 6 -16.96 -6.92 15.29
CA THR A 6 -17.02 -5.49 15.01
C THR A 6 -15.90 -4.78 15.76
N ILE A 7 -14.92 -4.26 15.02
CA ILE A 7 -13.88 -3.36 15.54
C ILE A 7 -14.56 -2.20 16.28
N PRO A 8 -14.30 -1.98 17.58
CA PRO A 8 -14.89 -0.88 18.34
C PRO A 8 -14.74 0.47 17.63
N LYS A 9 -15.76 1.33 17.66
CA LYS A 9 -15.76 2.62 16.93
C LYS A 9 -14.57 3.52 17.32
N GLU A 10 -14.17 3.50 18.58
CA GLU A 10 -13.01 4.23 19.11
C GLU A 10 -11.67 3.69 18.56
N SER A 11 -11.56 2.37 18.32
CA SER A 11 -10.37 1.80 17.68
C SER A 11 -10.35 2.07 16.16
N ARG A 12 -11.52 2.14 15.50
CA ARG A 12 -11.60 2.46 14.06
C ARG A 12 -11.12 3.87 13.73
N GLN A 13 -11.54 4.89 14.49
CA GLN A 13 -11.05 6.26 14.28
C GLN A 13 -9.54 6.38 14.50
N ARG A 14 -9.00 5.71 15.52
CA ARG A 14 -7.56 5.66 15.78
C ARG A 14 -6.80 4.99 14.62
N ILE A 15 -7.30 3.87 14.10
CA ILE A 15 -6.73 3.20 12.93
C ILE A 15 -6.75 4.13 11.71
N MET A 16 -7.89 4.78 11.43
CA MET A 16 -8.00 5.72 10.31
C MET A 16 -7.01 6.88 10.44
N LYS A 17 -6.84 7.44 11.64
CA LYS A 17 -5.84 8.48 11.90
C LYS A 17 -4.43 7.96 11.61
N ASN A 18 -4.07 6.79 12.15
CA ASN A 18 -2.77 6.17 11.93
C ASN A 18 -2.48 5.92 10.44
N LEU A 19 -3.47 5.37 9.72
CA LEU A 19 -3.37 5.14 8.29
C LEU A 19 -3.25 6.43 7.48
N GLY A 20 -3.92 7.50 7.90
CA GLY A 20 -3.81 8.82 7.27
C GLY A 20 -2.45 9.48 7.49
N GLU A 21 -1.80 9.23 8.62
CA GLU A 21 -0.50 9.83 8.96
C GLU A 21 0.68 9.02 8.39
N TYR A 22 0.64 7.68 8.47
CA TYR A 22 1.79 6.81 8.17
C TYR A 22 1.47 5.72 7.14
N GLY A 23 0.20 5.45 6.88
CA GLY A 23 -0.26 4.30 6.08
C GLY A 23 -0.19 4.45 4.56
N CYS A 24 0.52 5.44 4.01
CA CYS A 24 0.55 5.69 2.57
C CYS A 24 0.93 4.45 1.73
N TYR A 25 1.87 3.64 2.21
CA TYR A 25 2.26 2.42 1.52
C TYR A 25 1.15 1.35 1.59
N PHE A 26 0.55 1.14 2.76
CA PHE A 26 -0.58 0.22 2.93
C PHE A 26 -1.79 0.62 2.07
N LEU A 27 -2.18 1.89 2.10
CA LEU A 27 -3.31 2.39 1.30
C LEU A 27 -3.05 2.29 -0.20
N SER A 28 -1.79 2.42 -0.64
CA SER A 28 -1.41 2.15 -2.02
C SER A 28 -1.59 0.67 -2.39
N LEU A 29 -1.27 -0.27 -1.48
CA LEU A 29 -1.52 -1.70 -1.69
C LEU A 29 -3.02 -2.01 -1.74
N VAL A 30 -3.83 -1.36 -0.89
CA VAL A 30 -5.30 -1.50 -0.94
C VAL A 30 -5.79 -1.09 -2.32
N HIS A 31 -5.41 0.10 -2.80
CA HIS A 31 -5.83 0.57 -4.12
C HIS A 31 -5.34 -0.36 -5.25
N MET A 32 -4.10 -0.84 -5.18
CA MET A 32 -3.57 -1.81 -6.14
C MET A 32 -4.41 -3.10 -6.14
N ALA A 33 -4.76 -3.63 -4.97
CA ALA A 33 -5.61 -4.82 -4.85
C ALA A 33 -7.03 -4.59 -5.39
N GLU A 34 -7.63 -3.42 -5.14
CA GLU A 34 -8.93 -3.06 -5.71
C GLU A 34 -8.87 -3.06 -7.25
N ARG A 35 -7.79 -2.54 -7.84
CA ARG A 35 -7.58 -2.55 -9.30
C ARG A 35 -7.39 -3.95 -9.86
N ILE A 36 -6.63 -4.81 -9.18
CA ILE A 36 -6.38 -6.19 -9.62
C ILE A 36 -7.66 -7.02 -9.56
N THR A 37 -8.44 -6.87 -8.49
CA THR A 37 -9.61 -7.71 -8.23
C THR A 37 -10.93 -7.16 -8.78
N GLY A 38 -10.97 -5.87 -9.10
CA GLY A 38 -12.20 -5.15 -9.43
C GLY A 38 -13.17 -4.98 -8.24
N LYS A 39 -12.72 -5.24 -7.01
CA LYS A 39 -13.55 -5.20 -5.79
C LYS A 39 -13.15 -4.05 -4.89
N ARG A 40 -14.12 -3.51 -4.15
CA ARG A 40 -13.85 -2.58 -3.05
C ARG A 40 -13.35 -3.32 -1.82
N ILE A 41 -12.39 -2.72 -1.11
CA ILE A 41 -11.74 -3.30 0.06
C ILE A 41 -11.92 -2.36 1.26
N ASP A 42 -12.41 -2.88 2.39
CA ASP A 42 -12.40 -2.13 3.65
C ASP A 42 -10.97 -2.12 4.23
N ALA A 43 -10.28 -0.99 4.02
CA ALA A 43 -8.90 -0.80 4.46
C ALA A 43 -8.73 -0.98 5.98
N VAL A 44 -9.72 -0.61 6.80
CA VAL A 44 -9.63 -0.75 8.27
C VAL A 44 -9.72 -2.21 8.66
N GLU A 45 -10.67 -2.95 8.08
CA GLU A 45 -10.82 -4.37 8.36
C GLU A 45 -9.55 -5.14 7.96
N VAL A 46 -9.04 -4.88 6.75
CA VAL A 46 -7.79 -5.50 6.30
C VAL A 46 -6.63 -5.11 7.21
N PHE A 47 -6.50 -3.85 7.62
CA PHE A 47 -5.41 -3.40 8.49
C PHE A 47 -5.36 -4.19 9.79
N VAL A 48 -6.52 -4.40 10.45
CA VAL A 48 -6.59 -5.22 11.67
C VAL A 48 -6.11 -6.65 11.40
N ARG A 49 -6.56 -7.27 10.30
CA ARG A 49 -6.17 -8.64 9.95
C ARG A 49 -4.68 -8.79 9.66
N VAL A 50 -4.07 -7.83 8.99
CA VAL A 50 -2.64 -7.89 8.66
C VAL A 50 -1.74 -7.50 9.84
N LEU A 51 -2.25 -6.70 10.77
CA LEU A 51 -1.63 -6.43 12.07
C LEU A 51 -1.60 -7.70 12.93
N GLU A 52 -2.71 -8.43 13.04
CA GLU A 52 -2.78 -9.74 13.74
C GLU A 52 -1.76 -10.74 13.18
N LYS A 53 -1.51 -10.69 11.87
CA LYS A 53 -0.53 -11.53 11.17
C LYS A 53 0.91 -11.03 11.27
N LYS A 54 1.14 -9.86 11.88
CA LYS A 54 2.45 -9.20 12.00
C LYS A 54 3.12 -8.91 10.65
N TRP A 55 2.32 -8.67 9.60
CA TRP A 55 2.82 -8.19 8.31
C TRP A 55 2.90 -6.67 8.24
N VAL A 56 2.27 -6.01 9.21
CA VAL A 56 2.32 -4.57 9.49
C VAL A 56 2.51 -4.42 10.99
N ASP A 57 3.25 -3.39 11.42
CA ASP A 57 3.38 -3.04 12.84
C ASP A 57 2.35 -1.98 13.30
N GLU A 58 2.38 -1.63 14.58
CA GLU A 58 1.44 -0.66 15.17
C GLU A 58 1.61 0.75 14.61
N GLU A 59 2.77 1.07 14.03
CA GLU A 59 3.08 2.35 13.37
C GLU A 59 2.71 2.34 11.87
N ALA A 60 2.01 1.30 11.41
CA ALA A 60 1.61 1.07 10.03
C ALA A 60 2.80 0.85 9.05
N THR A 61 3.97 0.48 9.57
CA THR A 61 5.11 0.07 8.74
C THR A 61 4.87 -1.33 8.18
N LEU A 62 4.94 -1.46 6.85
CA LEU A 62 4.82 -2.75 6.16
C LEU A 62 6.10 -3.58 6.34
N LEU A 63 5.97 -4.70 7.05
CA LEU A 63 7.03 -5.69 7.27
C LEU A 63 7.05 -6.76 6.17
N ASP A 64 5.86 -7.17 5.70
CA ASP A 64 5.71 -8.13 4.59
C ASP A 64 4.63 -7.65 3.60
N PRO A 65 4.98 -6.72 2.71
CA PRO A 65 4.00 -6.14 1.80
C PRO A 65 3.51 -7.12 0.72
N ALA A 66 4.30 -8.14 0.37
CA ALA A 66 3.89 -9.15 -0.60
C ALA A 66 2.74 -10.01 -0.04
N SER A 67 2.86 -10.45 1.21
CA SER A 67 1.79 -11.19 1.89
C SER A 67 0.53 -10.36 2.10
N VAL A 68 0.68 -9.05 2.39
CA VAL A 68 -0.47 -8.12 2.50
C VAL A 68 -1.23 -8.02 1.19
N LEU A 69 -0.53 -7.80 0.06
CA LEU A 69 -1.17 -7.73 -1.25
C LEU A 69 -1.80 -9.08 -1.65
N GLY A 70 -1.10 -10.18 -1.37
CA GLY A 70 -1.59 -11.52 -1.65
C GLY A 70 -2.86 -11.86 -0.87
N TYR A 71 -2.94 -11.47 0.41
CA TYR A 71 -4.13 -11.64 1.23
C TYR A 71 -5.37 -10.93 0.66
N MET A 72 -5.20 -9.69 0.18
CA MET A 72 -6.32 -8.92 -0.39
C MET A 72 -6.77 -9.44 -1.76
N THR A 73 -5.86 -10.00 -2.54
CA THR A 73 -6.11 -10.42 -3.93
C THR A 73 -6.44 -11.90 -4.07
N GLY A 74 -6.04 -12.74 -3.12
CA GLY A 74 -6.06 -14.20 -3.24
C GLY A 74 -4.97 -14.76 -4.16
N LEU A 75 -3.97 -13.96 -4.53
CA LEU A 75 -2.87 -14.32 -5.42
C LEU A 75 -1.53 -14.34 -4.66
N ASN A 76 -0.50 -14.93 -5.26
CA ASN A 76 0.84 -14.94 -4.68
C ASN A 76 1.69 -13.85 -5.31
N PHE A 77 2.46 -13.15 -4.48
CA PHE A 77 3.35 -12.09 -4.93
C PHE A 77 4.75 -12.26 -4.34
N THR A 78 5.73 -11.73 -5.05
CA THR A 78 7.04 -11.36 -4.50
C THR A 78 7.20 -9.85 -4.60
N VAL A 79 8.04 -9.27 -3.75
CA VAL A 79 8.32 -7.83 -3.75
C VAL A 79 9.81 -7.56 -3.70
N ARG A 80 10.27 -6.63 -4.53
CA ARG A 80 11.67 -6.16 -4.51
C ARG A 80 11.74 -4.64 -4.60
N LYS A 81 12.86 -4.08 -4.17
CA LYS A 81 13.21 -2.69 -4.47
C LYS A 81 13.87 -2.64 -5.84
N ASP A 82 13.55 -1.62 -6.61
CA ASP A 82 14.15 -1.38 -7.91
C ASP A 82 14.36 0.13 -8.14
N SER A 83 15.12 0.49 -9.17
CA SER A 83 15.40 1.88 -9.53
C SER A 83 14.16 2.60 -10.04
N GLU A 84 14.15 3.93 -10.00
CA GLU A 84 13.07 4.74 -10.58
C GLU A 84 12.95 4.58 -12.11
N GLN A 85 14.00 4.09 -12.77
CA GLN A 85 14.06 3.90 -14.22
C GLN A 85 13.54 2.53 -14.67
N TYR A 86 13.33 1.58 -13.74
CA TYR A 86 12.84 0.25 -14.08
C TYR A 86 11.43 0.33 -14.66
N LEU A 87 11.20 -0.37 -15.79
CA LEU A 87 9.88 -0.52 -16.37
C LEU A 87 9.31 -1.91 -16.00
N PRO A 88 8.19 -1.97 -15.26
CA PRO A 88 7.52 -3.21 -14.93
C PRO A 88 7.24 -4.08 -16.15
N ARG A 89 7.48 -5.38 -16.01
CA ARG A 89 7.13 -6.39 -17.01
C ARG A 89 5.65 -6.76 -16.92
N GLN A 90 5.20 -7.59 -17.85
CA GLN A 90 3.88 -8.23 -17.72
C GLN A 90 3.80 -8.97 -16.39
N ASN A 91 2.66 -8.82 -15.69
CA ASN A 91 2.39 -9.34 -14.34
C ASN A 91 3.18 -8.68 -13.20
N GLU A 92 3.85 -7.56 -13.48
CA GLU A 92 4.44 -6.73 -12.44
C GLU A 92 3.66 -5.45 -12.21
N TYR A 93 3.64 -5.04 -10.95
CA TYR A 93 2.94 -3.85 -10.47
C TYR A 93 3.91 -2.99 -9.67
N GLU A 94 3.80 -1.67 -9.79
CA GLU A 94 4.74 -0.74 -9.16
C GLU A 94 4.07 0.14 -8.10
N ILE A 95 4.76 0.28 -6.97
CA ILE A 95 4.58 1.39 -6.03
C ILE A 95 5.82 2.27 -6.14
N LEU A 96 5.61 3.55 -6.41
CA LEU A 96 6.67 4.55 -6.49
C LEU A 96 6.98 5.08 -5.09
N GLN A 97 8.26 5.30 -4.79
CA GLN A 97 8.73 5.89 -3.55
C GLN A 97 9.27 7.30 -3.82
N PHE A 98 8.54 8.31 -3.35
CA PHE A 98 8.97 9.70 -3.41
C PHE A 98 9.61 10.14 -2.10
N VAL A 99 10.62 11.00 -2.19
CA VAL A 99 11.29 11.62 -1.04
C VAL A 99 11.38 13.12 -1.23
N ASN A 100 11.06 13.87 -0.18
CA ASN A 100 11.24 15.31 -0.09
C ASN A 100 11.81 15.65 1.31
N GLY A 101 13.10 15.92 1.40
CA GLY A 101 13.79 16.07 2.68
C GLY A 101 13.75 14.76 3.49
N SER A 102 13.22 14.84 4.72
CA SER A 102 13.03 13.68 5.60
C SER A 102 11.72 12.91 5.35
N TYR A 103 10.84 13.41 4.48
CA TYR A 103 9.55 12.80 4.22
C TYR A 103 9.64 11.77 3.10
N THR A 104 9.16 10.56 3.36
CA THR A 104 8.98 9.51 2.35
C THR A 104 7.49 9.30 2.12
N HIS A 105 7.09 9.16 0.86
CA HIS A 105 5.71 8.91 0.47
C HIS A 105 5.63 7.82 -0.60
N PHE A 106 4.69 6.90 -0.45
CA PHE A 106 4.47 5.79 -1.37
C PHE A 106 3.16 5.99 -2.12
N VAL A 107 3.21 5.81 -3.44
CA VAL A 107 2.07 6.01 -4.35
C VAL A 107 2.01 4.90 -5.40
N VAL A 108 0.83 4.66 -5.97
CA VAL A 108 0.66 3.64 -7.01
C VAL A 108 1.13 4.22 -8.33
N GLY A 109 2.01 3.49 -9.05
CA GLY A 109 2.42 3.89 -10.39
C GLY A 109 1.48 3.37 -11.48
N ASP A 110 1.67 3.83 -12.72
CA ASP A 110 0.90 3.41 -13.89
C ASP A 110 1.58 2.30 -14.72
N GLY A 111 2.76 1.85 -14.29
CA GLY A 111 3.60 0.89 -15.02
C GLY A 111 4.57 1.57 -15.99
N LYS A 112 4.57 2.91 -16.07
CA LYS A 112 5.47 3.73 -16.90
C LYS A 112 6.26 4.72 -16.05
N GLY A 113 6.21 4.60 -14.72
CA GLY A 113 6.88 5.50 -13.78
C GLY A 113 6.11 6.78 -13.45
N TYR A 114 4.86 6.92 -13.90
CA TYR A 114 3.99 8.03 -13.51
C TYR A 114 3.05 7.63 -12.38
N VAL A 115 2.62 8.59 -11.58
CA VAL A 115 1.66 8.37 -10.50
C VAL A 115 0.27 8.12 -11.08
N SER A 116 -0.32 6.96 -10.75
CA SER A 116 -1.72 6.64 -11.09
C SER A 116 -2.67 6.89 -9.93
N TYR A 117 -2.20 6.78 -8.69
CA TYR A 117 -2.98 7.08 -7.50
C TYR A 117 -2.08 7.51 -6.34
N ASP A 118 -2.41 8.66 -5.73
CA ASP A 118 -1.82 9.16 -4.49
C ASP A 118 -2.83 9.00 -3.34
N PRO A 119 -2.54 8.17 -2.32
CA PRO A 119 -3.43 7.99 -1.16
C PRO A 119 -3.72 9.27 -0.35
N LEU A 120 -2.85 10.27 -0.45
CA LEU A 120 -3.02 11.58 0.21
C LEU A 120 -3.52 12.66 -0.76
N GLY A 121 -3.77 12.32 -2.02
CA GLY A 121 -4.24 13.22 -3.06
C GLY A 121 -3.16 14.18 -3.58
N ASN A 122 -3.05 15.37 -2.98
CA ASN A 122 -2.14 16.43 -3.45
C ASN A 122 -0.86 16.50 -2.59
N SER A 123 -0.11 15.41 -2.53
CA SER A 123 1.11 15.34 -1.71
C SER A 123 2.19 16.30 -2.22
N ARG A 124 2.69 17.17 -1.33
CA ARG A 124 3.89 18.00 -1.61
C ARG A 124 5.13 17.14 -1.86
N THR A 125 5.20 15.95 -1.25
CA THR A 125 6.31 15.01 -1.45
C THR A 125 6.35 14.49 -2.89
N VAL A 126 5.19 14.31 -3.53
CA VAL A 126 5.10 13.95 -4.95
C VAL A 126 5.35 15.16 -5.84
N ALA A 127 4.72 16.29 -5.53
CA ALA A 127 4.77 17.48 -6.39
C ALA A 127 6.15 18.17 -6.43
N GLN A 128 6.92 18.10 -5.33
CA GLN A 128 8.19 18.82 -5.18
C GLN A 128 9.38 17.90 -4.88
N GLY A 129 9.12 16.63 -4.52
CA GLY A 129 10.16 15.66 -4.23
C GLY A 129 10.69 14.96 -5.46
N LYS A 130 11.48 13.91 -5.22
CA LYS A 130 12.05 13.05 -6.26
C LYS A 130 11.60 11.61 -6.03
N CYS A 131 11.29 10.91 -7.12
CA CYS A 131 11.15 9.46 -7.07
C CYS A 131 12.54 8.86 -6.85
N MET A 132 12.73 8.18 -5.72
CA MET A 132 14.02 7.59 -5.32
C MET A 132 14.11 6.10 -5.67
N GLY A 133 13.02 5.51 -6.15
CA GLY A 133 12.95 4.09 -6.47
C GLY A 133 11.54 3.56 -6.42
N LYS A 134 11.42 2.25 -6.60
CA LYS A 134 10.15 1.54 -6.70
C LYS A 134 10.09 0.35 -5.75
N ARG A 135 8.88 -0.12 -5.48
CA ARG A 135 8.60 -1.46 -5.01
C ARG A 135 7.88 -2.18 -6.14
N ILE A 136 8.52 -3.21 -6.66
CA ILE A 136 7.99 -4.01 -7.77
C ILE A 136 7.40 -5.28 -7.19
N PHE A 137 6.11 -5.46 -7.38
CA PHE A 137 5.36 -6.64 -7.01
C PHE A 137 5.22 -7.52 -8.24
N THR A 138 5.74 -8.75 -8.19
CA THR A 138 5.60 -9.72 -9.29
C THR A 138 4.59 -10.77 -8.88
N GLN A 139 3.50 -10.89 -9.64
CA GLN A 139 2.51 -11.96 -9.46
C GLN A 139 3.11 -13.29 -9.93
N MET A 140 2.98 -14.32 -9.09
CA MET A 140 3.44 -15.69 -9.37
C MET A 140 2.33 -16.59 -9.91
#